data_AF-N9VYA8-F1
#
_entry.id   AF-N9VYA8-F1
#
_cell.length_a   1.000
_cell.length_b   1.000
_cell.length_c   1.000
_cell.angle_alpha   90.00
_cell.angle_beta   90.00
_cell.angle_gamma   90.00
#
_symmetry.space_group_name_H-M   'P 1'
#
loop_
_entity.id
_entity.type
_entity.pdbx_description
1 polymer ?
#
loop_
_entity_poly.entity_id
_entity_poly.type
_entity_poly.pdbx_seq_one_letter_code
_entity_poly.pdbx_strand_id
1 'polypeptide(L)'
;MPDLAVPAAAETAADAIEAPASRPRSAVSAGVGIVGILGLFSYLLIARYAPEIAAYLGVDWGQRGPMNGPNSAIASVLACGVPMVLWSLFVDKVHRNPSTGIDWSLRRPWRETIDISLTKIAGLWTTWALIAGFYALMRYYWEGNYAFSMDLLERVVPWLLLVSVPYMLWLDRRMVEPRDGCYQFGRWLIAPRQAGRAQPVDGRAIAHHLRAWAVKGFFTAFMLSIVPGNFSSLASVPMRDVLANPYMTGIWTINLLYLVDVHVATVGYILTLKPLDAHIRTANPYGMAWVAALVCYPPFILMNGGPLDYTVNGSDWGYWLQGHDTLMTLWGVALVFLVGIYAWATMAFGIRFSNLTHRGVITHGPYAFTRHPAYVSKNLSWWIGSLPFLVTSGSAADAVRNTILLAAVSGVYYWRAKTEEKHLLGDPAYQAYWAWAQRNALVPRLFAKLSGRALPRIRLDPDPRVGPVA
;
A
#
# COMPACT_ATOMS: atom_id res chain seq x y z
N MET A 1 51.76 -12.20 -37.21
CA MET A 1 50.77 -12.02 -36.15
C MET A 1 49.56 -11.34 -36.76
N PRO A 2 48.48 -12.08 -37.07
CA PRO A 2 47.21 -11.48 -37.46
C PRO A 2 46.26 -11.40 -36.25
N ASP A 3 45.44 -10.36 -36.31
CA ASP A 3 44.42 -9.89 -35.38
C ASP A 3 43.64 -10.96 -34.61
N LEU A 4 43.66 -10.86 -33.27
CA LEU A 4 42.71 -11.50 -32.39
C LEU A 4 41.36 -10.78 -32.51
N ALA A 5 40.49 -11.31 -33.37
CA ALA A 5 39.08 -10.96 -33.38
C ALA A 5 38.46 -11.29 -32.01
N VAL A 6 37.93 -10.26 -31.34
CA VAL A 6 37.04 -10.43 -30.18
C VAL A 6 35.78 -11.15 -30.69
N PRO A 7 35.42 -12.35 -30.18
CA PRO A 7 34.24 -13.03 -30.66
C PRO A 7 33.01 -12.22 -30.29
N ALA A 8 32.20 -11.89 -31.29
CA ALA A 8 30.85 -11.40 -31.12
C ALA A 8 30.13 -12.34 -30.15
N ALA A 9 29.62 -11.79 -29.05
CA ALA A 9 28.81 -12.54 -28.11
C ALA A 9 27.66 -13.20 -28.89
N ALA A 10 27.73 -14.52 -29.01
CA ALA A 10 26.61 -15.30 -29.47
C ALA A 10 25.48 -15.09 -28.48
N GLU A 11 24.53 -14.22 -28.81
CA GLU A 11 23.20 -14.21 -28.20
C GLU A 11 22.60 -15.58 -28.49
N THR A 12 22.76 -16.51 -27.55
CA THR A 12 22.07 -17.79 -27.60
C THR A 12 20.58 -17.52 -27.57
N ALA A 13 19.86 -18.06 -28.55
CA ALA A 13 18.41 -18.00 -28.71
C ALA A 13 17.60 -18.54 -27.50
N ALA A 14 18.25 -18.93 -26.40
CA ALA A 14 17.66 -19.39 -25.16
C ALA A 14 17.30 -18.26 -24.16
N ASP A 15 17.70 -17.00 -24.42
CA ASP A 15 17.52 -15.87 -23.49
C ASP A 15 16.34 -14.93 -23.82
N ALA A 16 15.54 -15.25 -24.84
CA ALA A 16 14.35 -14.48 -25.16
C ALA A 16 13.24 -14.78 -24.15
N ILE A 17 13.06 -13.94 -23.12
CA ILE A 17 11.87 -13.99 -22.25
C ILE A 17 10.62 -13.90 -23.14
N GLU A 18 9.87 -14.97 -23.32
CA GLU A 18 8.65 -14.95 -24.13
C GLU A 18 7.67 -13.95 -23.52
N ALA A 19 7.54 -12.78 -24.16
CA ALA A 19 6.74 -11.68 -23.65
C ALA A 19 5.40 -11.67 -24.38
N PRO A 20 4.29 -11.55 -23.66
CA PRO A 20 2.99 -11.49 -24.31
C PRO A 20 2.90 -10.24 -25.20
N ALA A 21 2.25 -10.39 -26.36
CA ALA A 21 2.10 -9.32 -27.34
C ALA A 21 1.29 -8.13 -26.80
N SER A 22 0.32 -8.40 -25.92
CA SER A 22 -0.48 -7.39 -25.25
C SER A 22 -0.16 -7.34 -23.76
N ARG A 23 -0.39 -6.16 -23.17
CA ARG A 23 -0.25 -5.98 -21.72
C ARG A 23 -1.26 -6.87 -21.00
N PRO A 24 -0.84 -7.70 -20.03
CA PRO A 24 -1.78 -8.51 -19.25
C PRO A 24 -2.84 -7.67 -18.56
N ARG A 25 -4.04 -8.24 -18.37
CA ARG A 25 -5.14 -7.57 -17.69
C ARG A 25 -4.79 -7.30 -16.23
N SER A 26 -5.10 -6.09 -15.77
CA SER A 26 -4.94 -5.72 -14.36
C SER A 26 -6.00 -6.40 -13.50
N ALA A 27 -5.62 -6.79 -12.28
CA ALA A 27 -6.51 -7.42 -11.31
C ALA A 27 -7.62 -6.49 -10.79
N VAL A 28 -7.41 -5.18 -10.87
CA VAL A 28 -8.37 -4.12 -10.51
C VAL A 28 -8.60 -3.20 -11.71
N SER A 29 -9.84 -2.75 -11.89
CA SER A 29 -10.18 -1.74 -12.90
C SER A 29 -9.80 -0.34 -12.43
N ALA A 30 -9.49 0.56 -13.37
CA ALA A 30 -9.23 1.97 -13.04
C ALA A 30 -10.45 2.65 -12.38
N GLY A 31 -11.67 2.16 -12.70
CA GLY A 31 -12.92 2.72 -12.20
C GLY A 31 -13.00 2.72 -10.67
N VAL A 32 -12.50 1.66 -10.02
CA VAL A 32 -12.48 1.56 -8.55
C VAL A 32 -11.75 2.75 -7.93
N GLY A 33 -10.53 3.04 -8.39
CA GLY A 33 -9.75 4.17 -7.88
C GLY A 33 -10.41 5.53 -8.14
N ILE A 34 -10.98 5.70 -9.35
CA ILE A 34 -11.65 6.95 -9.76
C ILE A 34 -12.85 7.24 -8.85
N VAL A 35 -13.76 6.28 -8.64
CA VAL A 35 -14.93 6.51 -7.78
C VAL A 35 -14.56 6.75 -6.32
N GLY A 36 -13.46 6.15 -5.85
CA GLY A 36 -12.95 6.40 -4.50
C GLY A 36 -12.46 7.84 -4.34
N ILE A 37 -11.72 8.37 -5.32
CA ILE A 37 -11.28 9.77 -5.32
C ILE A 37 -12.48 10.72 -5.39
N LEU A 38 -13.47 10.42 -6.25
CA LEU A 38 -14.68 11.23 -6.33
C LEU A 38 -15.41 11.30 -4.98
N GLY A 39 -15.54 10.17 -4.28
CA GLY A 39 -16.12 10.13 -2.94
C GLY A 39 -15.30 10.91 -1.92
N LEU A 40 -13.97 10.74 -1.92
CA LEU A 40 -13.05 11.47 -1.05
C LEU A 40 -13.13 12.99 -1.25
N PHE A 41 -13.02 13.47 -2.48
CA PHE A 41 -13.06 14.90 -2.78
C PHE A 41 -14.43 15.51 -2.53
N SER A 42 -15.51 14.78 -2.83
CA SER A 42 -16.86 15.23 -2.47
C SER A 42 -16.98 15.45 -0.97
N TYR A 43 -16.51 14.50 -0.15
CA TYR A 43 -16.55 14.64 1.30
C TYR A 43 -15.60 15.72 1.82
N LEU A 44 -14.39 15.85 1.25
CA LEU A 44 -13.45 16.91 1.63
C LEU A 44 -14.05 18.31 1.39
N LEU A 45 -14.73 18.51 0.26
CA LEU A 45 -15.43 19.77 -0.02
C LEU A 45 -16.57 20.02 0.97
N ILE A 46 -17.36 18.99 1.28
CA ILE A 46 -18.42 19.07 2.30
C ILE A 46 -17.83 19.46 3.66
N ALA A 47 -16.73 18.80 4.07
CA ALA A 47 -16.11 19.05 5.36
C ALA A 47 -15.50 20.46 5.44
N ARG A 48 -14.88 20.94 4.36
CA ARG A 48 -14.27 22.26 4.27
C ARG A 48 -15.29 23.39 4.30
N TYR A 49 -16.40 23.23 3.58
CA TYR A 49 -17.45 24.24 3.45
C TYR A 49 -18.70 23.90 4.27
N ALA A 50 -18.55 23.12 5.34
CA ALA A 50 -19.67 22.69 6.16
C ALA A 50 -20.47 23.86 6.75
N PRO A 51 -19.84 24.95 7.26
CA PRO A 51 -20.56 26.13 7.72
C PRO A 51 -21.40 26.80 6.63
N GLU A 52 -20.85 26.96 5.42
CA GLU A 52 -21.52 27.58 4.29
C GLU A 52 -22.67 26.72 3.75
N ILE A 53 -22.46 25.40 3.68
CA ILE A 53 -23.49 24.43 3.31
C ILE A 53 -24.62 24.42 4.34
N ALA A 54 -24.30 24.44 5.64
CA ALA A 54 -25.29 24.49 6.70
C ALA A 54 -26.12 25.79 6.65
N ALA A 55 -25.47 26.94 6.45
CA ALA A 55 -26.15 28.22 6.28
C ALA A 55 -27.09 28.21 5.06
N TYR A 56 -26.65 27.66 3.93
CA TYR A 56 -27.48 27.51 2.73
C TYR A 56 -28.71 26.61 2.96
N LEU A 57 -28.57 25.56 3.77
CA LEU A 57 -29.65 24.64 4.10
C LEU A 57 -30.53 25.11 5.28
N GLY A 58 -30.24 26.27 5.88
CA GLY A 58 -30.96 26.79 7.04
C GLY A 58 -30.73 26.00 8.33
N VAL A 59 -29.63 25.25 8.41
CA VAL A 59 -29.23 24.47 9.60
C VAL A 59 -28.39 25.37 10.51
N ASP A 60 -28.78 25.49 11.79
CA ASP A 60 -27.98 26.19 12.79
C ASP A 60 -26.64 25.46 13.04
N TRP A 61 -25.57 25.99 12.45
CA TRP A 61 -24.22 25.46 12.59
C TRP A 61 -23.50 25.99 13.84
N GLY A 62 -24.05 27.01 14.50
CA GLY A 62 -23.44 27.70 15.64
C GLY A 62 -22.04 28.25 15.33
N GLN A 63 -21.15 28.18 16.32
CA GLN A 63 -19.74 28.61 16.20
C GLN A 63 -18.81 27.49 15.70
N ARG A 64 -19.37 26.44 15.08
CA ARG A 64 -18.57 25.32 14.58
C ARG A 64 -17.87 25.73 13.28
N GLY A 65 -16.58 25.42 13.17
CA GLY A 65 -15.82 25.62 11.94
C GLY A 65 -16.05 24.49 10.91
N PRO A 66 -15.12 24.34 9.95
CA PRO A 66 -15.04 23.17 9.09
C PRO A 66 -15.04 21.85 9.87
N MET A 67 -15.55 20.78 9.29
CA MET A 67 -15.53 19.43 9.88
C MET A 67 -14.14 18.81 9.75
N ASN A 68 -13.15 19.32 10.48
CA ASN A 68 -11.73 18.93 10.41
C ASN A 68 -11.28 17.95 11.50
N GLY A 69 -12.19 17.50 12.37
CA GLY A 69 -11.87 16.62 13.49
C GLY A 69 -11.60 15.15 13.09
N PRO A 70 -11.04 14.34 14.00
CA PRO A 70 -10.65 12.95 13.71
C PRO A 70 -11.79 12.04 13.22
N ASN A 71 -13.01 12.20 13.76
CA ASN A 71 -14.17 11.45 13.29
C ASN A 71 -14.53 11.80 11.83
N SER A 72 -14.38 13.06 11.43
CA SER A 72 -14.60 13.49 10.05
C SER A 72 -13.55 12.90 9.11
N ALA A 73 -12.31 12.79 9.59
CA ALA A 73 -11.23 12.14 8.84
C ALA A 73 -11.46 10.62 8.64
N ILE A 74 -12.14 9.94 9.56
CA ILE A 74 -12.56 8.54 9.34
C ILE A 74 -13.77 8.47 8.41
N ALA A 75 -14.70 9.41 8.52
CA ALA A 75 -15.81 9.51 7.57
C ALA A 75 -15.33 9.76 6.13
N SER A 76 -14.24 10.50 5.92
CA SER A 76 -13.63 10.66 4.59
C SER A 76 -13.01 9.35 4.06
N VAL A 77 -12.47 8.49 4.93
CA VAL A 77 -12.03 7.13 4.54
C VAL A 77 -13.22 6.28 4.10
N LEU A 78 -14.36 6.38 4.80
CA LEU A 78 -15.59 5.70 4.38
C LEU A 78 -16.14 6.27 3.06
N ALA A 79 -16.12 7.58 2.90
CA ALA A 79 -16.52 8.25 1.65
C ALA A 79 -15.62 7.85 0.47
N CYS A 80 -14.35 7.54 0.72
CA CYS A 80 -13.45 6.94 -0.26
C CYS A 80 -13.80 5.47 -0.51
N GLY A 81 -13.94 4.65 0.54
CA GLY A 81 -14.05 3.20 0.43
C GLY A 81 -15.41 2.68 -0.05
N VAL A 82 -16.52 3.32 0.33
CA VAL A 82 -17.88 2.88 -0.01
C VAL A 82 -18.10 2.88 -1.53
N PRO A 83 -17.82 3.97 -2.28
CA PRO A 83 -17.93 3.94 -3.75
C PRO A 83 -17.07 2.85 -4.38
N MET A 84 -15.85 2.63 -3.87
CA MET A 84 -14.95 1.59 -4.36
C MET A 84 -15.54 0.19 -4.18
N VAL A 85 -16.15 -0.09 -3.02
CA VAL A 85 -16.87 -1.34 -2.74
C VAL A 85 -18.06 -1.51 -3.66
N LEU A 86 -18.89 -0.48 -3.80
CA LEU A 86 -20.08 -0.52 -4.65
C LEU A 86 -19.70 -0.78 -6.11
N TRP A 87 -18.69 -0.09 -6.65
CA TRP A 87 -18.19 -0.34 -7.99
C TRP A 87 -17.67 -1.76 -8.16
N SER A 88 -16.87 -2.23 -7.21
CA SER A 88 -16.30 -3.58 -7.24
C SER A 88 -17.39 -4.67 -7.27
N LEU A 89 -18.47 -4.48 -6.52
CA LEU A 89 -19.56 -5.45 -6.41
C LEU A 89 -20.55 -5.37 -7.58
N PHE A 90 -20.97 -4.17 -7.98
CA PHE A 90 -22.06 -3.98 -8.94
C PHE A 90 -21.58 -3.84 -10.39
N VAL A 91 -20.41 -3.24 -10.61
CA VAL A 91 -19.86 -3.00 -11.95
C VAL A 91 -18.86 -4.08 -12.31
N ASP A 92 -17.76 -4.18 -11.56
CA ASP A 92 -16.70 -5.15 -11.84
C ASP A 92 -17.11 -6.59 -11.48
N LYS A 93 -18.11 -6.74 -10.58
CA LYS A 93 -18.64 -8.02 -10.10
C LYS A 93 -17.55 -8.96 -9.60
N VAL A 94 -16.56 -8.41 -8.90
CA VAL A 94 -15.36 -9.14 -8.43
C VAL A 94 -15.69 -10.34 -7.54
N HIS A 95 -16.85 -10.31 -6.89
CA HIS A 95 -17.38 -11.42 -6.10
C HIS A 95 -17.57 -12.71 -6.91
N ARG A 96 -17.64 -12.63 -8.25
CA ARG A 96 -17.75 -13.79 -9.16
C ARG A 96 -16.40 -14.30 -9.66
N ASN A 97 -15.30 -13.62 -9.34
CA ASN A 97 -13.98 -14.04 -9.80
C ASN A 97 -13.61 -15.38 -9.16
N PRO A 98 -13.06 -16.35 -9.93
CA PRO A 98 -12.56 -17.61 -9.37
C PRO A 98 -11.50 -17.40 -8.27
N SER A 99 -10.71 -16.31 -8.37
CA SER A 99 -9.68 -15.96 -7.39
C SER A 99 -10.22 -15.69 -5.98
N THR A 100 -11.52 -15.42 -5.82
CA THR A 100 -12.13 -15.28 -4.48
C THR A 100 -12.12 -16.60 -3.71
N GLY A 101 -12.11 -17.74 -4.42
CA GLY A 101 -12.32 -19.07 -3.86
C GLY A 101 -13.76 -19.31 -3.41
N ILE A 102 -14.70 -18.48 -3.85
CA ILE A 102 -16.13 -18.58 -3.56
C ILE A 102 -16.83 -19.24 -4.75
N ASP A 103 -17.58 -20.29 -4.49
CA ASP A 103 -18.52 -20.89 -5.44
C ASP A 103 -19.96 -20.62 -4.97
N TRP A 104 -20.64 -19.75 -5.70
CA TRP A 104 -22.02 -19.34 -5.41
C TRP A 104 -23.05 -20.43 -5.70
N SER A 105 -22.67 -21.52 -6.38
CA SER A 105 -23.53 -22.69 -6.59
C SER A 105 -23.57 -23.58 -5.33
N LEU A 106 -22.54 -23.54 -4.49
CA LEU A 106 -22.50 -24.31 -3.24
C LEU A 106 -23.57 -23.86 -2.25
N ARG A 107 -24.29 -24.83 -1.68
CA ARG A 107 -25.35 -24.65 -0.68
C ARG A 107 -25.19 -25.61 0.49
N ARG A 108 -24.02 -25.65 1.12
CA ARG A 108 -23.76 -26.52 2.29
C ARG A 108 -24.73 -26.20 3.44
N PRO A 109 -25.35 -27.20 4.10
CA PRO A 109 -26.04 -27.02 5.37
C PRO A 109 -25.13 -26.41 6.45
N TRP A 110 -25.71 -25.64 7.38
CA TRP A 110 -24.93 -25.03 8.48
C TRP A 110 -24.22 -26.08 9.34
N ARG A 111 -24.86 -27.24 9.57
CA ARG A 111 -24.31 -28.32 10.38
C ARG A 111 -22.97 -28.86 9.86
N GLU A 112 -22.70 -28.76 8.56
CA GLU A 112 -21.44 -29.22 7.95
C GLU A 112 -20.28 -28.24 8.10
N THR A 113 -20.58 -26.96 8.39
CA THR A 113 -19.60 -25.87 8.37
C THR A 113 -19.45 -25.17 9.71
N ILE A 114 -20.40 -25.34 10.63
CA ILE A 114 -20.40 -24.66 11.94
C ILE A 114 -19.12 -24.91 12.73
N ASP A 115 -18.63 -26.15 12.78
CA ASP A 115 -17.39 -26.48 13.49
C ASP A 115 -16.18 -25.80 12.86
N ILE A 116 -16.16 -25.69 11.53
CA ILE A 116 -15.11 -24.98 10.78
C ILE A 116 -15.16 -23.49 11.13
N SER A 117 -16.34 -22.88 11.06
CA SER A 117 -16.53 -21.46 11.34
C SER A 117 -16.22 -21.10 12.79
N LEU A 118 -16.66 -21.91 13.77
CA LEU A 118 -16.32 -21.70 15.18
C LEU A 118 -14.82 -21.83 15.43
N THR A 119 -14.17 -22.81 14.80
CA THR A 119 -12.71 -22.97 14.87
C THR A 119 -11.99 -21.76 14.27
N LYS A 120 -12.46 -21.23 13.13
CA LYS A 120 -11.93 -19.99 12.55
C LYS A 120 -12.14 -18.79 13.45
N ILE A 121 -13.32 -18.64 14.05
CA ILE A 121 -13.61 -17.53 14.97
C ILE A 121 -12.64 -17.56 16.14
N ALA A 122 -12.38 -18.74 16.73
CA ALA A 122 -11.36 -18.89 17.76
C ALA A 122 -9.97 -18.47 17.26
N GLY A 123 -9.53 -18.98 16.11
CA GLY A 123 -8.24 -18.59 15.51
C GLY A 123 -8.13 -17.10 15.20
N LEU A 124 -9.18 -16.48 14.67
CA LEU A 124 -9.27 -15.06 14.35
C LEU A 124 -9.15 -14.20 15.62
N TRP A 125 -9.92 -14.50 16.66
CA TRP A 125 -9.93 -13.71 17.88
C TRP A 125 -8.70 -13.91 18.75
N THR A 126 -8.08 -15.09 18.72
CA THR A 126 -6.74 -15.26 19.27
C THR A 126 -5.71 -14.44 18.50
N THR A 127 -5.83 -14.33 17.17
CA THR A 127 -4.94 -13.48 16.37
C THR A 127 -5.08 -12.01 16.75
N TRP A 128 -6.31 -11.52 16.92
CA TRP A 128 -6.56 -10.17 17.43
C TRP A 128 -6.04 -9.97 18.85
N ALA A 129 -6.19 -10.96 19.73
CA ALA A 129 -5.64 -10.89 21.09
C ALA A 129 -4.10 -10.80 21.09
N LEU A 130 -3.42 -11.52 20.19
CA LEU A 130 -1.96 -11.42 20.02
C LEU A 130 -1.55 -10.03 19.52
N ILE A 131 -2.29 -9.46 18.57
CA ILE A 131 -2.05 -8.10 18.05
C ILE A 131 -2.28 -7.06 19.17
N ALA A 132 -3.38 -7.18 19.91
CA ALA A 132 -3.69 -6.30 21.03
C ALA A 132 -2.63 -6.41 22.14
N GLY A 133 -2.18 -7.62 22.46
CA GLY A 133 -1.06 -7.85 23.38
C GLY A 133 0.23 -7.18 22.91
N PHE A 134 0.54 -7.25 21.61
CA PHE A 134 1.66 -6.54 21.03
C PHE A 134 1.53 -5.01 21.16
N TYR A 135 0.34 -4.45 20.87
CA TYR A 135 0.09 -3.01 21.06
C TYR A 135 0.19 -2.59 22.53
N ALA A 136 -0.27 -3.41 23.47
CA ALA A 136 -0.18 -3.14 24.90
C ALA A 136 1.27 -3.15 25.42
N LEU A 137 2.12 -4.03 24.89
CA LEU A 137 3.54 -4.09 25.25
C LEU A 137 4.36 -2.93 24.69
N MET A 138 3.95 -2.40 23.54
CA MET A 138 4.70 -1.39 22.79
C MET A 138 4.17 0.03 23.08
N ARG A 139 4.79 0.71 24.04
CA ARG A 139 4.36 2.03 24.56
C ARG A 139 4.08 3.09 23.49
N TYR A 140 4.84 3.10 22.38
CA TYR A 140 4.68 4.11 21.33
C TYR A 140 3.32 4.06 20.62
N TYR A 141 2.55 2.97 20.72
CA TYR A 141 1.18 2.93 20.17
C TYR A 141 0.19 3.81 20.96
N TRP A 142 0.53 4.17 22.20
CA TRP A 142 -0.32 4.92 23.10
C TRP A 142 0.09 6.39 23.22
N GLU A 143 1.01 6.84 22.36
CA GLU A 143 1.54 8.20 22.33
C GLU A 143 1.35 8.83 20.94
N GLY A 144 1.27 10.16 20.90
CA GLY A 144 1.15 10.94 19.67
C GLY A 144 -0.01 10.48 18.77
N ASN A 145 0.27 10.39 17.47
CA ASN A 145 -0.75 10.06 16.46
C ASN A 145 -1.32 8.64 16.61
N TYR A 146 -0.57 7.68 17.16
CA TYR A 146 -1.04 6.29 17.29
C TYR A 146 -2.10 6.12 18.36
N ALA A 147 -2.17 7.01 19.35
CA ALA A 147 -3.20 6.98 20.38
C ALA A 147 -4.61 7.02 19.78
N PHE A 148 -4.80 7.79 18.69
CA PHE A 148 -6.06 7.81 17.95
C PHE A 148 -6.40 6.45 17.33
N SER A 149 -5.41 5.77 16.74
CA SER A 149 -5.61 4.43 16.17
C SER A 149 -6.04 3.43 17.24
N MET A 150 -5.44 3.48 18.43
CA MET A 150 -5.80 2.58 19.53
C MET A 150 -7.21 2.84 20.04
N ASP A 151 -7.58 4.10 20.27
CA ASP A 151 -8.95 4.49 20.66
C ASP A 151 -9.99 4.05 19.62
N LEU A 152 -9.70 4.26 18.33
CA LEU A 152 -10.59 3.82 17.26
C LEU A 152 -10.73 2.29 17.21
N LEU A 153 -9.61 1.55 17.31
CA LEU A 153 -9.62 0.10 17.28
C LEU A 153 -10.39 -0.47 18.49
N GLU A 154 -10.20 0.08 19.69
CA GLU A 154 -10.92 -0.32 20.90
C GLU A 154 -12.44 -0.15 20.72
N ARG A 155 -12.89 0.98 20.15
CA ARG A 155 -14.31 1.24 19.86
C ARG A 155 -14.89 0.31 18.79
N VAL A 156 -14.07 -0.09 17.81
CA VAL A 156 -14.51 -0.88 16.65
C VAL A 156 -14.46 -2.39 16.92
N VAL A 157 -13.62 -2.87 17.85
CA VAL A 157 -13.46 -4.30 18.18
C VAL A 157 -14.78 -5.01 18.52
N PRO A 158 -15.68 -4.47 19.38
CA PRO A 158 -16.96 -5.13 19.68
C PRO A 158 -17.82 -5.36 18.43
N TRP A 159 -17.82 -4.39 17.51
CA TRP A 159 -18.55 -4.48 16.24
C TRP A 159 -17.90 -5.49 15.29
N LEU A 160 -16.57 -5.55 15.24
CA LEU A 160 -15.85 -6.56 14.47
C LEU A 160 -16.16 -7.97 14.99
N LEU A 161 -16.26 -8.16 16.31
CA LEU A 161 -16.64 -9.44 16.92
C LEU A 161 -18.05 -9.83 16.48
N LEU A 162 -19.00 -8.92 16.65
CA LEU A 162 -20.39 -9.12 16.28
C LEU A 162 -20.55 -9.48 14.80
N VAL A 163 -19.84 -8.78 13.89
CA VAL A 163 -19.94 -9.00 12.44
C VAL A 163 -19.15 -10.23 11.97
N SER A 164 -18.05 -10.59 12.66
CA SER A 164 -17.22 -11.74 12.26
C SER A 164 -17.97 -13.07 12.32
N VAL A 165 -18.88 -13.24 13.28
CA VAL A 165 -19.67 -14.47 13.48
C VAL A 165 -20.58 -14.76 12.28
N PRO A 166 -21.55 -13.89 11.91
CA PRO A 166 -22.42 -14.15 10.76
C PRO A 166 -21.62 -14.18 9.46
N TYR A 167 -20.54 -13.41 9.33
CA TYR A 167 -19.68 -13.43 8.14
C TYR A 167 -19.03 -14.81 7.93
N MET A 168 -18.42 -15.39 8.95
CA MET A 168 -17.76 -16.72 8.82
C MET A 168 -18.77 -17.84 8.57
N LEU A 169 -19.88 -17.86 9.33
CA LEU A 169 -20.95 -18.85 9.17
C LEU A 169 -21.58 -18.81 7.77
N TRP A 170 -21.69 -17.61 7.18
CA TRP A 170 -22.17 -17.44 5.82
C TRP A 170 -21.12 -17.84 4.78
N LEU A 171 -19.88 -17.36 4.92
CA LEU A 171 -18.84 -17.50 3.92
C LEU A 171 -18.38 -18.95 3.75
N ASP A 172 -18.15 -19.69 4.84
CA ASP A 172 -17.60 -21.06 4.79
C ASP A 172 -18.50 -22.05 4.05
N ARG A 173 -19.80 -21.74 3.96
CA ARG A 173 -20.78 -22.51 3.18
C ARG A 173 -20.60 -22.38 1.67
N ARG A 174 -19.92 -21.32 1.23
CA ARG A 174 -19.69 -20.96 -0.18
C ARG A 174 -18.24 -21.12 -0.61
N MET A 175 -17.32 -21.30 0.34
CA MET A 175 -15.90 -21.48 0.04
C MET A 175 -15.64 -22.84 -0.61
N VAL A 176 -14.87 -22.85 -1.70
CA VAL A 176 -14.37 -24.10 -2.31
C VAL A 176 -13.56 -24.89 -1.28
N GLU A 177 -12.54 -24.24 -0.70
CA GLU A 177 -11.73 -24.77 0.41
C GLU A 177 -11.94 -23.90 1.66
N PRO A 178 -12.84 -24.31 2.59
CA PRO A 178 -13.08 -23.55 3.80
C PRO A 178 -11.97 -23.74 4.85
N ARG A 179 -11.07 -24.74 4.77
CA ARG A 179 -10.07 -25.01 5.82
C ARG A 179 -8.77 -24.23 5.63
N ASP A 180 -8.87 -22.90 5.64
CA ASP A 180 -7.75 -21.97 5.45
C ASP A 180 -6.78 -21.87 6.65
N GLY A 181 -5.76 -20.99 6.55
CA GLY A 181 -4.78 -20.79 7.62
C GLY A 181 -5.35 -20.31 8.95
N CYS A 182 -6.48 -19.59 8.93
CA CYS A 182 -7.17 -19.18 10.16
C CYS A 182 -7.81 -20.38 10.85
N TYR A 183 -8.40 -21.30 10.07
CA TYR A 183 -8.89 -22.58 10.58
C TYR A 183 -7.77 -23.45 11.13
N GLN A 184 -6.63 -23.57 10.41
CA GLN A 184 -5.49 -24.36 10.89
C GLN A 184 -4.93 -23.81 12.21
N PHE A 185 -4.86 -22.49 12.35
CA PHE A 185 -4.45 -21.85 13.59
C PHE A 185 -5.45 -22.09 14.74
N GLY A 186 -6.76 -21.94 14.47
CA GLY A 186 -7.80 -22.27 15.42
C GLY A 186 -7.74 -23.72 15.89
N ARG A 187 -7.57 -24.67 14.96
CA ARG A 187 -7.40 -26.09 15.28
C ARG A 187 -6.19 -26.34 16.16
N TRP A 188 -5.06 -25.70 15.88
CA TRP A 188 -3.86 -25.85 16.70
C TRP A 188 -4.08 -25.42 18.16
N LEU A 189 -4.95 -24.43 18.40
CA LEU A 189 -5.28 -23.92 19.73
C LEU A 189 -6.24 -24.85 20.49
N ILE A 190 -7.27 -25.38 19.81
CA ILE A 190 -8.40 -26.07 20.47
C ILE A 190 -8.35 -27.59 20.36
N ALA A 191 -7.60 -28.16 19.40
CA ALA A 191 -7.60 -29.60 19.19
C ALA A 191 -6.90 -30.34 20.34
N PRO A 192 -7.51 -31.41 20.90
CA PRO A 192 -6.87 -32.22 21.92
C PRO A 192 -5.53 -32.78 21.44
N ARG A 193 -4.47 -32.58 22.23
CA ARG A 193 -3.13 -33.10 21.93
C ARG A 193 -2.99 -34.61 22.11
N GLN A 194 -4.07 -35.33 22.44
CA GLN A 194 -4.02 -36.76 22.67
C GLN A 194 -3.79 -37.54 21.36
N ALA A 195 -2.65 -38.22 21.37
CA ALA A 195 -1.99 -39.01 20.35
C ALA A 195 -2.88 -39.92 19.48
N GLY A 196 -2.63 -39.89 18.16
CA GLY A 196 -2.78 -41.06 17.29
C GLY A 196 -3.81 -40.97 16.16
N ARG A 197 -4.77 -40.04 16.19
CA ARG A 197 -5.84 -39.96 15.16
C ARG A 197 -6.13 -38.57 14.59
N ALA A 198 -5.51 -37.50 15.10
CA ALA A 198 -5.74 -36.15 14.57
C ALA A 198 -4.92 -35.93 13.29
N GLN A 199 -5.58 -35.54 12.19
CA GLN A 199 -4.88 -35.06 10.99
C GLN A 199 -3.88 -33.96 11.37
N PRO A 200 -2.63 -34.04 10.88
CA PRO A 200 -1.59 -33.06 11.20
C PRO A 200 -2.04 -31.66 10.79
N VAL A 201 -1.73 -30.68 11.64
CA VAL A 201 -1.99 -29.27 11.34
C VAL A 201 -0.97 -28.78 10.33
N ASP A 202 -1.43 -28.01 9.34
CA ASP A 202 -0.54 -27.41 8.36
C ASP A 202 0.17 -26.17 8.95
N GLY A 203 1.40 -26.38 9.42
CA GLY A 203 2.25 -25.30 9.95
C GLY A 203 2.60 -24.22 8.92
N ARG A 204 2.62 -24.54 7.62
CA ARG A 204 2.87 -23.53 6.57
C ARG A 204 1.68 -22.58 6.44
N ALA A 205 0.47 -23.11 6.49
CA ALA A 205 -0.76 -22.31 6.48
C ALA A 205 -0.85 -21.39 7.72
N ILE A 206 -0.43 -21.87 8.90
CA ILE A 206 -0.34 -21.04 10.11
C ILE A 206 0.70 -19.94 9.95
N ALA A 207 1.92 -20.27 9.51
CA ALA A 207 2.97 -19.28 9.31
C ALA A 207 2.56 -18.22 8.27
N HIS A 208 1.85 -18.62 7.22
CA HIS A 208 1.25 -17.69 6.27
C HIS A 208 0.21 -16.77 6.92
N HIS A 209 -0.75 -17.33 7.66
CA HIS A 209 -1.77 -16.58 8.40
C HIS A 209 -1.14 -15.54 9.34
N LEU A 210 -0.20 -15.95 10.18
CA LEU A 210 0.46 -15.05 11.13
C LEU A 210 1.23 -13.92 10.43
N ARG A 211 1.92 -14.19 9.31
CA ARG A 211 2.60 -13.15 8.52
C ARG A 211 1.61 -12.17 7.90
N ALA A 212 0.53 -12.65 7.31
CA ALA A 212 -0.51 -11.79 6.72
C ALA A 212 -1.15 -10.88 7.78
N TRP A 213 -1.41 -11.40 8.97
CA TRP A 213 -1.93 -10.63 10.09
C TRP A 213 -0.91 -9.70 10.73
N ALA A 214 0.38 -10.05 10.74
CA ALA A 214 1.44 -9.13 11.17
C ALA A 214 1.54 -7.90 10.24
N VAL A 215 1.44 -8.10 8.92
CA VAL A 215 1.34 -6.98 7.95
C VAL A 215 0.11 -6.13 8.28
N LYS A 216 -1.06 -6.77 8.44
CA LYS A 216 -2.30 -6.04 8.68
C LYS A 216 -2.26 -5.27 10.00
N GLY A 217 -1.82 -5.89 11.09
CA GLY A 217 -1.69 -5.25 12.40
C GLY A 217 -0.75 -4.05 12.35
N PHE A 218 0.45 -4.22 11.77
CA PHE A 218 1.42 -3.12 11.71
C PHE A 218 0.91 -1.93 10.88
N PHE A 219 0.51 -2.19 9.63
CA PHE A 219 0.17 -1.10 8.70
C PHE A 219 -1.21 -0.49 8.91
N THR A 220 -2.19 -1.25 9.43
CA THR A 220 -3.53 -0.67 9.71
C THR A 220 -3.43 0.39 10.79
N ALA A 221 -2.71 0.09 11.90
CA ALA A 221 -2.52 1.06 12.98
C ALA A 221 -1.76 2.31 12.49
N PHE A 222 -0.75 2.14 11.64
CA PHE A 222 -0.01 3.25 11.03
C PHE A 222 -0.87 4.10 10.09
N MET A 223 -1.66 3.47 9.21
CA MET A 223 -2.51 4.21 8.29
C MET A 223 -3.58 5.02 9.03
N LEU A 224 -4.21 4.41 10.04
CA LEU A 224 -5.19 5.10 10.88
C LEU A 224 -4.60 6.28 11.67
N SER A 225 -3.32 6.23 12.05
CA SER A 225 -2.71 7.27 12.87
C SER A 225 -2.43 8.55 12.08
N ILE A 226 -2.15 8.43 10.78
CA ILE A 226 -1.80 9.57 9.93
C ILE A 226 -3.01 10.22 9.24
N VAL A 227 -4.15 9.52 9.15
CA VAL A 227 -5.38 10.05 8.49
C VAL A 227 -5.84 11.38 9.09
N PRO A 228 -6.00 11.55 10.42
CA PRO A 228 -6.58 12.76 11.00
C PRO A 228 -5.75 14.01 10.74
N GLY A 229 -4.42 13.93 10.94
CA GLY A 229 -3.53 15.07 10.76
C GLY A 229 -3.50 15.56 9.32
N ASN A 230 -3.41 14.63 8.36
CA ASN A 230 -3.40 14.97 6.94
C ASN A 230 -4.75 15.51 6.45
N PHE A 231 -5.86 14.95 6.93
CA PHE A 231 -7.19 15.46 6.58
C PHE A 231 -7.44 16.87 7.15
N SER A 232 -7.09 17.08 8.42
CA SER A 232 -7.29 18.37 9.10
C SER A 232 -6.50 19.50 8.44
N SER A 233 -5.27 19.26 8.00
CA SER A 233 -4.44 20.28 7.33
C SER A 233 -5.04 20.77 6.01
N LEU A 234 -5.85 19.96 5.34
CA LEU A 234 -6.52 20.34 4.09
C LEU A 234 -7.93 20.92 4.32
N ALA A 235 -8.65 20.40 5.31
CA ALA A 235 -9.99 20.87 5.64
C ALA A 235 -9.98 22.26 6.31
N SER A 236 -8.91 22.61 7.02
CA SER A 236 -8.88 23.80 7.89
C SER A 236 -8.31 25.07 7.24
N VAL A 237 -7.39 24.93 6.27
CA VAL A 237 -6.60 26.07 5.76
C VAL A 237 -7.41 26.88 4.74
N PRO A 238 -7.72 28.18 4.97
CA PRO A 238 -8.43 29.03 4.03
C PRO A 238 -7.77 29.14 2.66
N MET A 239 -8.56 29.27 1.58
CA MET A 239 -8.01 29.28 0.21
C MET A 239 -7.12 30.50 -0.06
N ARG A 240 -7.38 31.63 0.62
CA ARG A 240 -6.52 32.82 0.57
C ARG A 240 -5.08 32.52 1.02
N ASP A 241 -4.90 31.65 2.02
CA ASP A 241 -3.59 31.31 2.57
C ASP A 241 -2.88 30.27 1.67
N VAL A 242 -3.66 29.38 1.06
CA VAL A 242 -3.17 28.44 0.03
C VAL A 242 -2.63 29.19 -1.19
N LEU A 243 -3.34 30.21 -1.64
CA LEU A 243 -3.02 31.01 -2.83
C LEU A 243 -2.08 32.19 -2.53
N ALA A 244 -1.59 32.33 -1.30
CA ALA A 244 -0.77 33.46 -0.89
C ALA A 244 0.56 33.55 -1.67
N ASN A 245 1.16 32.41 -2.01
CA ASN A 245 2.35 32.32 -2.85
C ASN A 245 2.50 30.92 -3.48
N PRO A 246 3.37 30.75 -4.50
CA PRO A 246 3.55 29.47 -5.19
C PRO A 246 3.97 28.31 -4.29
N TYR A 247 4.77 28.57 -3.25
CA TYR A 247 5.20 27.53 -2.30
C TYR A 247 4.00 26.98 -1.51
N MET A 248 3.16 27.85 -0.95
CA MET A 248 1.97 27.44 -0.20
C MET A 248 0.99 26.67 -1.07
N THR A 249 0.81 27.09 -2.33
CA THR A 249 -0.03 26.37 -3.30
C THR A 249 0.56 24.98 -3.61
N GLY A 250 1.88 24.90 -3.81
CA GLY A 250 2.59 23.66 -4.06
C GLY A 250 2.47 22.68 -2.89
N ILE A 251 2.78 23.12 -1.67
CA ILE A 251 2.69 22.28 -0.45
C ILE A 251 1.26 21.80 -0.19
N TRP A 252 0.27 22.68 -0.32
CA TRP A 252 -1.12 22.28 -0.14
C TRP A 252 -1.56 21.23 -1.17
N THR A 253 -1.16 21.39 -2.43
CA THR A 253 -1.45 20.43 -3.51
C THR A 253 -0.74 19.09 -3.28
N ILE A 254 0.51 19.11 -2.82
CA ILE A 254 1.26 17.90 -2.45
C ILE A 254 0.56 17.17 -1.28
N ASN A 255 0.12 17.89 -0.26
CA ASN A 255 -0.64 17.31 0.86
C ASN A 255 -1.98 16.71 0.39
N LEU A 256 -2.67 17.35 -0.55
CA LEU A 256 -3.88 16.80 -1.17
C LEU A 256 -3.61 15.47 -1.87
N LEU A 257 -2.47 15.33 -2.56
CA LEU A 257 -2.07 14.07 -3.19
C LEU A 257 -1.69 13.00 -2.17
N TYR A 258 -1.03 13.37 -1.06
CA TYR A 258 -0.81 12.45 0.04
C TYR A 258 -2.12 12.05 0.74
N LEU A 259 -3.13 12.92 0.77
CA LEU A 259 -4.46 12.56 1.27
C LEU A 259 -5.05 11.41 0.45
N VAL A 260 -4.98 11.51 -0.87
CA VAL A 260 -5.43 10.45 -1.80
C VAL A 260 -4.67 9.15 -1.53
N ASP A 261 -3.34 9.19 -1.45
CA ASP A 261 -2.49 8.02 -1.15
C ASP A 261 -2.92 7.35 0.16
N VAL A 262 -2.95 8.12 1.25
CA VAL A 262 -3.26 7.62 2.59
C VAL A 262 -4.68 7.07 2.67
N HIS A 263 -5.67 7.71 2.07
CA HIS A 263 -7.06 7.25 2.14
C HIS A 263 -7.25 5.94 1.36
N VAL A 264 -6.74 5.86 0.12
CA VAL A 264 -6.81 4.63 -0.67
C VAL A 264 -6.04 3.50 0.00
N ALA A 265 -4.86 3.78 0.56
CA ALA A 265 -4.08 2.81 1.31
C ALA A 265 -4.84 2.31 2.56
N THR A 266 -5.44 3.23 3.34
CA THR A 266 -6.23 2.89 4.53
C THR A 266 -7.40 1.98 4.19
N VAL A 267 -8.13 2.29 3.11
CA VAL A 267 -9.21 1.44 2.58
C VAL A 267 -8.67 0.04 2.25
N GLY A 268 -7.53 -0.07 1.57
CA GLY A 268 -6.91 -1.36 1.22
C GLY A 268 -6.51 -2.22 2.43
N TYR A 269 -6.12 -1.59 3.54
CA TYR A 269 -5.80 -2.31 4.78
C TYR A 269 -7.03 -2.77 5.55
N ILE A 270 -8.12 -1.98 5.55
CA ILE A 270 -9.36 -2.33 6.25
C ILE A 270 -10.16 -3.38 5.46
N LEU A 271 -10.23 -3.26 4.12
CA LEU A 271 -11.10 -4.08 3.26
C LEU A 271 -10.44 -5.36 2.71
N THR A 272 -9.86 -6.18 3.59
CA THR A 272 -9.23 -7.47 3.21
C THR A 272 -10.26 -8.62 3.08
N LEU A 273 -11.31 -8.46 2.27
CA LEU A 273 -12.45 -9.39 2.23
C LEU A 273 -12.44 -10.25 0.95
N LYS A 274 -12.79 -11.54 1.08
CA LYS A 274 -12.87 -12.48 -0.06
C LYS A 274 -13.95 -12.11 -1.08
N PRO A 275 -15.19 -11.71 -0.70
CA PRO A 275 -16.20 -11.25 -1.65
C PRO A 275 -15.79 -10.02 -2.48
N LEU A 276 -14.81 -9.24 -2.01
CA LEU A 276 -14.26 -8.09 -2.73
C LEU A 276 -13.03 -8.47 -3.58
N ASP A 277 -12.63 -9.74 -3.60
CA ASP A 277 -11.39 -10.22 -4.25
C ASP A 277 -10.15 -9.42 -3.79
N ALA A 278 -10.18 -8.90 -2.56
CA ALA A 278 -9.17 -8.00 -1.97
C ALA A 278 -8.42 -8.63 -0.78
N HIS A 279 -8.66 -9.92 -0.54
CA HIS A 279 -7.97 -10.69 0.48
C HIS A 279 -6.48 -10.87 0.17
N ILE A 280 -5.69 -11.09 1.23
CA ILE A 280 -4.27 -11.44 1.09
C ILE A 280 -4.19 -12.87 0.55
N ARG A 281 -3.64 -13.03 -0.66
CA ARG A 281 -3.35 -14.34 -1.25
C ARG A 281 -2.07 -14.90 -0.64
N THR A 282 -1.02 -14.09 -0.65
CA THR A 282 0.21 -14.35 0.09
C THR A 282 0.79 -13.12 0.78
N ALA A 283 1.44 -13.33 1.92
CA ALA A 283 2.35 -12.36 2.55
C ALA A 283 3.81 -12.72 2.26
N ASN A 284 4.66 -11.72 2.09
CA ASN A 284 6.04 -11.89 1.67
C ASN A 284 6.82 -12.75 2.68
N PRO A 285 7.39 -13.89 2.25
CA PRO A 285 8.03 -14.83 3.15
C PRO A 285 9.46 -14.45 3.53
N TYR A 286 10.08 -13.49 2.83
CA TYR A 286 11.50 -13.20 2.98
C TYR A 286 11.77 -12.17 4.06
N GLY A 287 12.55 -12.50 5.10
CA GLY A 287 12.95 -11.55 6.13
C GLY A 287 13.58 -10.26 5.58
N MET A 288 14.35 -10.38 4.49
CA MET A 288 14.95 -9.22 3.81
C MET A 288 13.90 -8.25 3.24
N ALA A 289 12.73 -8.74 2.80
CA ALA A 289 11.65 -7.87 2.37
C ALA A 289 11.05 -7.08 3.53
N TRP A 290 10.90 -7.73 4.70
CA TRP A 290 10.42 -7.09 5.91
C TRP A 290 11.36 -5.99 6.39
N VAL A 291 12.67 -6.26 6.42
CA VAL A 291 13.66 -5.23 6.78
C VAL A 291 13.60 -4.04 5.82
N ALA A 292 13.64 -4.29 4.51
CA ALA A 292 13.57 -3.24 3.50
C ALA A 292 12.28 -2.41 3.57
N ALA A 293 11.17 -3.02 3.99
CA ALA A 293 9.91 -2.31 4.20
C ALA A 293 9.91 -1.52 5.52
N LEU A 294 10.24 -2.14 6.65
CA LEU A 294 10.13 -1.53 7.99
C LEU A 294 11.03 -0.31 8.15
N VAL A 295 12.23 -0.31 7.54
CA VAL A 295 13.14 0.87 7.48
C VAL A 295 12.47 2.13 6.92
N CYS A 296 11.37 1.99 6.18
CA CYS A 296 10.65 3.10 5.57
C CYS A 296 9.41 3.57 6.35
N TYR A 297 9.07 2.96 7.50
CA TYR A 297 7.84 3.25 8.24
C TYR A 297 8.08 3.42 9.75
N PRO A 298 7.43 4.39 10.40
CA PRO A 298 7.46 4.50 11.86
C PRO A 298 7.01 3.20 12.56
N PRO A 299 7.57 2.86 13.72
CA PRO A 299 8.65 3.56 14.44
C PRO A 299 10.07 3.21 13.95
N PHE A 300 10.20 2.33 12.96
CA PHE A 300 11.49 1.82 12.47
C PHE A 300 12.11 2.66 11.35
N ILE A 301 11.48 3.80 11.03
CA ILE A 301 11.94 4.66 9.96
C ILE A 301 13.37 5.15 10.27
N LEU A 302 14.29 4.92 9.35
CA LEU A 302 15.69 5.37 9.52
C LEU A 302 15.93 6.75 8.91
N MET A 303 14.97 7.27 8.14
CA MET A 303 14.96 8.64 7.62
C MET A 303 14.27 9.58 8.62
N ASN A 304 14.52 10.89 8.52
CA ASN A 304 13.92 11.94 9.34
C ASN A 304 14.25 11.79 10.84
N GLY A 305 15.45 12.20 11.25
CA GLY A 305 15.96 12.05 12.61
C GLY A 305 16.60 10.70 12.93
N GLY A 306 16.65 9.78 11.97
CA GLY A 306 17.33 8.49 12.11
C GLY A 306 18.74 8.44 11.46
N PRO A 307 19.39 7.26 11.44
CA PRO A 307 20.75 7.10 10.88
C PRO A 307 20.88 7.43 9.39
N LEU A 308 19.79 7.40 8.63
CA LEU A 308 19.72 7.78 7.22
C LEU A 308 19.11 9.17 7.01
N ASP A 309 19.17 10.04 8.03
CA ASP A 309 18.70 11.41 7.90
C ASP A 309 19.61 12.24 6.98
N TYR A 310 19.05 12.57 5.82
CA TYR A 310 19.66 13.35 4.75
C TYR A 310 19.29 14.84 4.79
N THR A 311 18.65 15.31 5.87
CA THR A 311 18.13 16.69 5.98
C THR A 311 18.91 17.56 6.97
N VAL A 312 19.99 17.04 7.56
CA VAL A 312 20.82 17.77 8.53
C VAL A 312 21.41 19.03 7.90
N ASN A 313 21.18 20.19 8.53
CA ASN A 313 21.54 21.51 7.99
C ASN A 313 21.01 21.75 6.56
N GLY A 314 19.97 21.03 6.16
CA GLY A 314 19.27 21.22 4.89
C GLY A 314 18.10 22.17 5.03
N SER A 315 17.50 22.51 3.89
CA SER A 315 16.21 23.17 3.82
C SER A 315 15.49 22.72 2.55
N ASP A 316 14.20 23.01 2.43
CA ASP A 316 13.42 22.61 1.26
C ASP A 316 13.54 23.60 0.10
N TRP A 317 13.01 23.21 -1.05
CA TRP A 317 12.90 24.04 -2.25
C TRP A 317 12.26 25.42 -2.02
N GLY A 318 11.39 25.58 -1.02
CA GLY A 318 10.79 26.86 -0.66
C GLY A 318 11.85 27.85 -0.15
N TYR A 319 12.78 27.38 0.67
CA TYR A 319 13.91 28.19 1.16
C TYR A 319 14.90 28.54 0.06
N TRP A 320 15.30 27.56 -0.77
CA TRP A 320 16.34 27.78 -1.79
C TRP A 320 15.89 28.67 -2.94
N LEU A 321 14.58 28.73 -3.21
CA LEU A 321 14.01 29.48 -4.33
C LEU A 321 13.34 30.80 -3.89
N GLN A 322 13.55 31.23 -2.64
CA GLN A 322 13.01 32.50 -2.15
C GLN A 322 13.40 33.66 -3.06
N GLY A 323 12.43 34.54 -3.35
CA GLY A 323 12.61 35.67 -4.27
C GLY A 323 12.52 35.32 -5.77
N HIS A 324 12.31 34.04 -6.12
CA HIS A 324 12.20 33.58 -7.50
C HIS A 324 10.88 32.84 -7.77
N ASP A 325 9.75 33.55 -7.68
CA ASP A 325 8.39 32.98 -7.76
C ASP A 325 8.12 32.13 -9.01
N THR A 326 8.63 32.54 -10.18
CA THR A 326 8.50 31.76 -11.42
C THR A 326 9.21 30.40 -11.32
N LEU A 327 10.44 30.40 -10.82
CA LEU A 327 11.22 29.17 -10.65
C LEU A 327 10.59 28.28 -9.57
N MET A 328 10.13 28.88 -8.48
CA MET A 328 9.39 28.22 -7.41
C MET A 328 8.12 27.55 -7.95
N THR A 329 7.37 28.22 -8.83
CA THR A 329 6.19 27.65 -9.49
C THR A 329 6.55 26.43 -10.34
N LEU A 330 7.59 26.54 -11.18
CA LEU A 330 8.07 25.41 -11.99
C LEU A 330 8.51 24.22 -11.13
N TRP A 331 9.18 24.49 -10.01
CA TRP A 331 9.61 23.46 -9.05
C TRP A 331 8.42 22.78 -8.37
N GLY A 332 7.44 23.58 -7.91
CA GLY A 332 6.19 23.10 -7.35
C GLY A 332 5.42 22.20 -8.33
N VAL A 333 5.33 22.60 -9.61
CA VAL A 333 4.71 21.79 -10.67
C VAL A 333 5.44 20.46 -10.85
N ALA A 334 6.77 20.45 -10.87
CA ALA A 334 7.55 19.22 -10.98
C ALA A 334 7.32 18.29 -9.78
N LEU A 335 7.28 18.82 -8.57
CA LEU A 335 7.00 18.04 -7.36
C LEU A 335 5.56 17.51 -7.34
N VAL A 336 4.57 18.33 -7.67
CA VAL A 336 3.17 17.93 -7.79
C VAL A 336 3.01 16.83 -8.84
N PHE A 337 3.71 16.93 -9.98
CA PHE A 337 3.70 15.88 -11.00
C PHE A 337 4.26 14.55 -10.48
N LEU A 338 5.42 14.57 -9.80
CA LEU A 338 6.03 13.36 -9.24
C LEU A 338 5.18 12.75 -8.12
N VAL A 339 4.70 13.56 -7.17
CA VAL A 339 3.81 13.09 -6.11
C VAL A 339 2.47 12.64 -6.70
N GLY A 340 2.03 13.23 -7.82
CA GLY A 340 0.86 12.82 -8.57
C GLY A 340 1.00 11.41 -9.14
N ILE A 341 2.17 11.07 -9.72
CA ILE A 341 2.47 9.70 -10.17
C ILE A 341 2.48 8.73 -8.97
N TYR A 342 3.04 9.15 -7.84
CA TYR A 342 3.06 8.36 -6.61
C TYR A 342 1.63 8.06 -6.12
N ALA A 343 0.78 9.08 -5.99
CA ALA A 343 -0.61 8.90 -5.58
C ALA A 343 -1.43 8.10 -6.61
N TRP A 344 -1.17 8.29 -7.92
CA TRP A 344 -1.81 7.53 -8.99
C TRP A 344 -1.45 6.04 -8.93
N ALA A 345 -0.22 5.70 -8.53
CA ALA A 345 0.18 4.30 -8.36
C ALA A 345 -0.64 3.62 -7.26
N THR A 346 -0.85 4.30 -6.12
CA THR A 346 -1.71 3.80 -5.04
C THR A 346 -3.17 3.72 -5.47
N MET A 347 -3.68 4.75 -6.15
CA MET A 347 -5.03 4.76 -6.73
C MET A 347 -5.28 3.56 -7.65
N ALA A 348 -4.29 3.17 -8.47
CA ALA A 348 -4.42 2.05 -9.39
C ALA A 348 -4.58 0.68 -8.69
N PHE A 349 -4.13 0.55 -7.44
CA PHE A 349 -4.43 -0.64 -6.62
C PHE A 349 -5.88 -0.67 -6.11
N GLY A 350 -6.52 0.49 -5.97
CA GLY A 350 -7.84 0.62 -5.36
C GLY A 350 -7.90 -0.07 -4.00
N ILE A 351 -8.93 -0.90 -3.79
CA ILE A 351 -9.15 -1.64 -2.53
C ILE A 351 -8.11 -2.73 -2.23
N ARG A 352 -7.15 -2.96 -3.13
CA ARG A 352 -6.15 -4.03 -3.00
C ARG A 352 -4.78 -3.54 -2.53
N PHE A 353 -4.62 -2.24 -2.31
CA PHE A 353 -3.35 -1.69 -1.86
C PHE A 353 -2.91 -2.34 -0.55
N SER A 354 -1.67 -2.83 -0.50
CA SER A 354 -1.04 -3.31 0.73
C SER A 354 0.43 -3.57 0.49
N ASN A 355 1.27 -3.15 1.44
CA ASN A 355 2.69 -3.50 1.48
C ASN A 355 2.88 -4.99 1.81
N LEU A 356 4.00 -5.57 1.35
CA LEU A 356 4.44 -6.93 1.67
C LEU A 356 3.44 -8.05 1.33
N THR A 357 2.42 -7.82 0.51
CA THR A 357 1.41 -8.83 0.21
C THR A 357 1.13 -8.91 -1.29
N HIS A 358 0.78 -10.10 -1.75
CA HIS A 358 0.19 -10.30 -3.06
C HIS A 358 -1.35 -10.36 -2.93
N ARG A 359 -2.03 -9.47 -3.67
CA ARG A 359 -3.51 -9.40 -3.74
C ARG A 359 -4.01 -9.34 -5.19
N GLY A 360 -3.20 -9.82 -6.13
CA GLY A 360 -3.40 -9.66 -7.56
C GLY A 360 -2.47 -8.61 -8.17
N VAL A 361 -2.12 -8.83 -9.43
CA VAL A 361 -1.15 -8.03 -10.18
C VAL A 361 -1.81 -6.81 -10.83
N ILE A 362 -1.23 -5.63 -10.61
CA ILE A 362 -1.67 -4.38 -11.23
C ILE A 362 -0.78 -4.06 -12.43
N THR A 363 -1.41 -3.83 -13.58
CA THR A 363 -0.69 -3.58 -14.86
C THR A 363 -1.12 -2.29 -15.55
N HIS A 364 -2.19 -1.64 -15.08
CA HIS A 364 -2.74 -0.42 -15.68
C HIS A 364 -2.24 0.86 -14.99
N GLY A 365 -2.67 2.02 -15.51
CA GLY A 365 -2.27 3.31 -14.95
C GLY A 365 -0.76 3.51 -15.06
N PRO A 366 -0.07 3.97 -14.01
CA PRO A 366 1.35 4.26 -14.09
C PRO A 366 2.21 2.99 -14.19
N TYR A 367 1.66 1.81 -13.90
CA TYR A 367 2.29 0.50 -14.09
C TYR A 367 2.51 0.14 -15.58
N ALA A 368 1.96 0.94 -16.52
CA ALA A 368 2.30 0.83 -17.93
C ALA A 368 3.75 1.25 -18.23
N PHE A 369 4.30 2.19 -17.45
CA PHE A 369 5.56 2.86 -17.73
C PHE A 369 6.76 2.27 -16.97
N THR A 370 6.50 1.67 -15.82
CA THR A 370 7.49 0.98 -14.99
C THR A 370 6.78 0.02 -14.02
N ARG A 371 7.49 -1.00 -13.53
CA ARG A 371 6.95 -1.93 -12.52
C ARG A 371 6.75 -1.29 -11.14
N HIS A 372 7.50 -0.24 -10.84
CA HIS A 372 7.53 0.42 -9.52
C HIS A 372 7.36 1.94 -9.61
N PRO A 373 6.23 2.44 -10.15
CA PRO A 373 6.05 3.87 -10.40
C PRO A 373 6.08 4.69 -9.11
N ALA A 374 5.49 4.17 -8.02
CA ALA A 374 5.51 4.79 -6.71
C ALA A 374 6.95 4.99 -6.19
N TYR A 375 7.80 3.96 -6.28
CA TYR A 375 9.16 4.04 -5.76
C TYR A 375 10.03 5.00 -6.59
N VAL A 376 9.91 4.98 -7.91
CA VAL A 376 10.67 5.89 -8.79
C VAL A 376 10.27 7.34 -8.53
N SER A 377 8.98 7.64 -8.61
CA SER A 377 8.47 9.01 -8.45
C SER A 377 8.73 9.57 -7.04
N LYS A 378 8.54 8.76 -6.00
CA LYS A 378 8.83 9.15 -4.61
C LYS A 378 10.29 9.49 -4.40
N ASN A 379 11.22 8.67 -4.89
CA ASN A 379 12.65 8.98 -4.76
C ASN A 379 13.02 10.26 -5.51
N LEU A 380 12.57 10.42 -6.75
CA LEU A 380 12.81 11.66 -7.51
C LEU A 380 12.23 12.88 -6.78
N SER A 381 11.04 12.76 -6.17
CA SER A 381 10.44 13.86 -5.41
C SER A 381 11.27 14.28 -4.21
N TRP A 382 11.95 13.33 -3.55
CA TRP A 382 12.86 13.65 -2.45
C TRP A 382 14.12 14.37 -2.95
N TRP A 383 14.74 13.87 -4.02
CA TRP A 383 15.90 14.52 -4.62
C TRP A 383 15.62 15.98 -5.04
N ILE A 384 14.47 16.22 -5.65
CA ILE A 384 14.06 17.54 -6.13
C ILE A 384 13.55 18.42 -4.98
N GLY A 385 12.88 17.84 -3.99
CA GLY A 385 12.24 18.58 -2.90
C GLY A 385 13.22 19.00 -1.80
N SER A 386 14.17 18.13 -1.45
CA SER A 386 15.14 18.38 -0.37
C SER A 386 16.45 18.98 -0.86
N LEU A 387 16.78 18.83 -2.15
CA LEU A 387 18.03 19.34 -2.75
C LEU A 387 19.25 19.04 -1.85
N PRO A 388 19.55 17.76 -1.54
CA PRO A 388 20.44 17.39 -0.42
C PRO A 388 21.89 17.88 -0.56
N PHE A 389 22.27 18.35 -1.74
CA PHE A 389 23.57 18.94 -2.05
C PHE A 389 23.65 20.43 -1.67
N LEU A 390 22.54 21.05 -1.25
CA LEU A 390 22.48 22.40 -0.71
C LEU A 390 22.30 22.33 0.82
N VAL A 391 23.14 23.07 1.54
CA VAL A 391 23.13 23.11 3.01
C VAL A 391 23.27 24.54 3.52
N THR A 392 22.58 24.85 4.61
CA THR A 392 22.59 26.17 5.24
C THR A 392 23.86 26.43 6.05
N SER A 393 24.62 25.38 6.38
CA SER A 393 25.89 25.48 7.11
C SER A 393 27.07 25.96 6.26
N GLY A 394 26.93 25.96 4.93
CA GLY A 394 28.04 26.21 4.00
C GLY A 394 29.10 25.09 3.96
N SER A 395 28.89 23.99 4.69
CA SER A 395 29.84 22.88 4.79
C SER A 395 29.71 21.92 3.60
N ALA A 396 30.78 21.77 2.81
CA ALA A 396 30.82 20.76 1.76
C ALA A 396 30.66 19.33 2.31
N ALA A 397 31.12 19.08 3.54
CA ALA A 397 30.96 17.78 4.18
C ALA A 397 29.48 17.45 4.46
N ASP A 398 28.68 18.44 4.87
CA ASP A 398 27.24 18.23 5.10
C ASP A 398 26.51 17.96 3.79
N ALA A 399 26.84 18.70 2.72
CA ALA A 399 26.27 18.49 1.39
C ALA A 399 26.59 17.10 0.83
N VAL A 400 27.84 16.65 0.96
CA VAL A 400 28.27 15.30 0.54
C VAL A 400 27.58 14.24 1.40
N ARG A 401 27.53 14.41 2.72
CA ARG A 401 26.85 13.50 3.65
C ARG A 401 25.38 13.33 3.27
N ASN A 402 24.62 14.42 3.17
CA ASN A 402 23.20 14.39 2.85
C ASN A 402 22.94 13.74 1.49
N THR A 403 23.76 14.05 0.49
CA THR A 403 23.68 13.45 -0.85
C THR A 403 23.91 11.94 -0.81
N ILE A 404 24.94 11.47 -0.09
CA ILE A 404 25.22 10.02 0.07
C ILE A 404 24.08 9.34 0.82
N LEU A 405 23.55 9.95 1.87
CA LEU A 405 22.44 9.38 2.64
C LEU A 405 21.15 9.28 1.82
N LEU A 406 20.80 10.29 1.02
CA LEU A 406 19.65 10.18 0.12
C LEU A 406 19.87 9.13 -0.98
N ALA A 407 21.12 8.94 -1.45
CA ALA A 407 21.46 7.84 -2.34
C ALA A 407 21.29 6.48 -1.65
N ALA A 408 21.68 6.35 -0.38
CA ALA A 408 21.45 5.13 0.40
C ALA A 408 19.94 4.86 0.60
N VAL A 409 19.13 5.88 0.90
CA VAL A 409 17.67 5.78 0.96
C VAL A 409 17.10 5.30 -0.38
N SER A 410 17.60 5.84 -1.50
CA SER A 410 17.22 5.37 -2.84
C SER A 410 17.58 3.90 -3.06
N GLY A 411 18.73 3.45 -2.53
CA GLY A 411 19.15 2.06 -2.49
C GLY A 411 18.20 1.15 -1.70
N VAL A 412 17.68 1.60 -0.55
CA VAL A 412 16.68 0.86 0.24
C VAL A 412 15.41 0.64 -0.58
N TYR A 413 14.93 1.66 -1.31
CA TYR A 413 13.75 1.51 -2.18
C TYR A 413 14.00 0.58 -3.37
N TYR A 414 15.21 0.58 -3.94
CA TYR A 414 15.58 -0.39 -4.96
C TYR A 414 15.60 -1.82 -4.39
N TRP A 415 16.17 -2.01 -3.20
CA TRP A 415 16.17 -3.30 -2.51
C TRP A 415 14.75 -3.79 -2.21
N ARG A 416 13.87 -2.90 -1.75
CA ARG A 416 12.45 -3.17 -1.54
C ARG A 416 11.75 -3.59 -2.83
N ALA A 417 11.97 -2.88 -3.94
CA ALA A 417 11.41 -3.24 -5.25
C ALA A 417 11.82 -4.65 -5.69
N LYS A 418 13.07 -5.04 -5.44
CA LYS A 418 13.59 -6.37 -5.82
C LYS A 418 13.08 -7.50 -4.94
N THR A 419 12.93 -7.27 -3.64
CA THR A 419 12.35 -8.28 -2.74
C THR A 419 10.84 -8.46 -2.97
N GLU A 420 10.15 -7.41 -3.42
CA GLU A 420 8.76 -7.47 -3.89
C GLU A 420 8.64 -8.23 -5.21
N GLU A 421 9.47 -7.90 -6.23
CA GLU A 421 9.55 -8.65 -7.49
C GLU A 421 9.78 -10.14 -7.26
N LYS A 422 10.71 -10.49 -6.35
CA LYS A 422 11.01 -11.89 -6.01
C LYS A 422 9.80 -12.62 -5.48
N HIS A 423 9.01 -11.99 -4.62
CA HIS A 423 7.79 -12.57 -4.07
C HIS A 423 6.71 -12.74 -5.14
N LEU A 424 6.52 -11.73 -5.99
CA LEU A 424 5.48 -11.74 -7.02
C LEU A 424 5.79 -12.67 -8.19
N LEU A 425 7.06 -12.97 -8.48
CA LEU A 425 7.46 -13.88 -9.55
C LEU A 425 6.93 -15.32 -9.39
N GLY A 426 6.43 -15.70 -8.21
CA GLY A 426 5.68 -16.95 -8.03
C GLY A 426 4.27 -16.97 -8.66
N ASP A 427 3.75 -15.82 -9.11
CA ASP A 427 2.47 -15.71 -9.84
C ASP A 427 2.73 -15.68 -11.36
N PRO A 428 2.16 -16.62 -12.16
CA PRO A 428 2.21 -16.57 -13.62
C PRO A 428 1.74 -15.24 -14.23
N ALA A 429 0.74 -14.58 -13.63
CA ALA A 429 0.27 -13.27 -14.09
C ALA A 429 1.36 -12.19 -13.93
N TYR A 430 2.14 -12.27 -12.85
CA TYR A 430 3.26 -11.35 -12.66
C TYR A 430 4.42 -11.67 -13.58
N GLN A 431 4.71 -12.95 -13.85
CA GLN A 431 5.74 -13.33 -14.83
C GLN A 431 5.41 -12.76 -16.22
N ALA A 432 4.16 -12.90 -16.66
CA ALA A 432 3.69 -12.35 -17.92
C ALA A 432 3.80 -10.81 -17.95
N TYR A 433 3.41 -10.13 -16.86
CA TYR A 433 3.54 -8.68 -16.76
C TYR A 433 5.00 -8.23 -16.72
N TRP A 434 5.86 -8.95 -15.99
CA TRP A 434 7.28 -8.65 -15.88
C TRP A 434 7.98 -8.76 -17.24
N ALA A 435 7.68 -9.82 -17.99
CA ALA A 435 8.16 -10.03 -19.36
C ALA A 435 7.71 -8.92 -20.31
N TRP A 436 6.41 -8.59 -20.27
CA TRP A 436 5.85 -7.49 -21.05
C TRP A 436 6.52 -6.16 -20.71
N ALA A 437 6.62 -5.82 -19.43
CA ALA A 437 7.17 -4.55 -18.96
C ALA A 437 8.65 -4.42 -19.31
N GLN A 438 9.43 -5.50 -19.23
CA GLN A 438 10.85 -5.49 -19.58
C GLN A 438 11.07 -5.06 -21.05
N ARG A 439 10.19 -5.47 -21.96
CA ARG A 439 10.28 -5.12 -23.39
C ARG A 439 9.61 -3.80 -23.75
N ASN A 440 8.49 -3.48 -23.10
CA ASN A 440 7.58 -2.42 -23.57
C ASN A 440 7.56 -1.16 -22.71
N ALA A 441 7.82 -1.28 -21.39
CA ALA A 441 7.68 -0.15 -20.47
C ALA A 441 8.83 0.86 -20.61
N LEU A 442 8.51 2.14 -20.47
CA LEU A 442 9.43 3.26 -20.75
C LEU A 442 10.73 3.18 -19.93
N VAL A 443 10.63 2.94 -18.62
CA VAL A 443 11.80 2.94 -17.73
C VAL A 443 12.72 1.74 -18.01
N PRO A 444 12.23 0.48 -18.06
CA PRO A 444 13.07 -0.65 -18.48
C PRO A 444 13.73 -0.47 -19.84
N ARG A 445 13.02 0.07 -20.84
CA ARG A 445 13.57 0.34 -22.18
C ARG A 445 14.68 1.37 -22.16
N LEU A 446 14.52 2.45 -21.39
CA LEU A 446 15.55 3.46 -21.23
C LEU A 446 16.82 2.83 -20.64
N PHE A 447 16.70 2.05 -19.57
CA PHE A 447 17.87 1.37 -18.98
C PHE A 447 18.47 0.31 -19.89
N ALA A 448 17.66 -0.42 -20.67
CA ALA A 448 18.17 -1.37 -21.66
C ALA A 448 19.00 -0.65 -22.74
N LYS A 449 18.49 0.48 -23.25
CA LYS A 449 19.20 1.33 -24.22
C LYS A 449 20.50 1.92 -23.65
N LEU A 450 20.47 2.41 -22.41
CA LEU A 450 21.65 3.00 -21.76
C LEU A 450 22.71 1.96 -21.38
N SER A 451 22.30 0.75 -21.00
CA SER A 451 23.23 -0.30 -20.55
C SER A 451 23.69 -1.24 -21.67
N GLY A 452 23.04 -1.19 -22.84
CA GLY A 452 23.26 -2.14 -23.94
C GLY A 452 22.77 -3.56 -23.62
N ARG A 453 22.05 -3.77 -22.51
CA ARG A 453 21.58 -5.10 -22.08
C ARG A 453 20.06 -5.20 -22.22
N ALA A 454 19.60 -6.20 -22.97
CA ALA A 454 18.18 -6.52 -23.07
C ALA A 454 17.59 -7.05 -21.74
N LEU A 455 18.42 -7.76 -20.96
CA LEU A 455 18.05 -8.37 -19.69
C LEU A 455 18.54 -7.54 -18.47
N PRO A 456 17.77 -7.54 -17.37
CA PRO A 456 18.18 -6.86 -16.15
C PRO A 456 19.42 -7.53 -15.53
N ARG A 457 20.27 -6.72 -14.89
CA ARG A 457 21.50 -7.20 -14.20
C ARG A 457 21.23 -8.19 -13.08
N ILE A 458 20.09 -8.07 -12.40
CA ILE A 458 19.67 -8.98 -11.32
C ILE A 458 18.56 -9.86 -11.88
N ARG A 459 18.85 -11.15 -12.03
CA ARG A 459 17.85 -12.19 -12.32
C ARG A 459 17.26 -12.66 -11.00
N LEU A 460 15.95 -12.65 -10.91
CA LEU A 460 15.20 -13.17 -9.77
C LEU A 460 14.42 -14.37 -10.30
N ASP A 461 14.59 -15.52 -9.65
CA ASP A 461 13.85 -16.74 -10.02
C ASP A 461 12.70 -16.98 -9.04
N PRO A 462 11.57 -17.55 -9.50
CA PRO A 462 10.49 -17.97 -8.63
C PRO A 462 11.00 -18.95 -7.57
N ASP A 463 10.58 -18.76 -6.32
CA ASP A 463 10.95 -19.66 -5.24
C ASP A 463 9.93 -20.81 -5.14
N PRO A 464 10.34 -22.06 -5.46
CA PRO A 464 9.42 -23.19 -5.46
C PRO A 464 8.84 -23.50 -4.07
N ARG A 465 9.46 -23.01 -2.99
CA ARG A 465 9.01 -23.21 -1.60
C ARG A 465 7.83 -22.33 -1.22
N VAL A 466 7.64 -21.22 -1.93
CA VAL A 466 6.53 -20.28 -1.71
C VAL A 466 5.24 -20.78 -2.41
N GLY A 467 5.38 -21.75 -3.31
CA GLY A 467 4.28 -22.31 -4.11
C GLY A 467 3.80 -21.32 -5.18
N PRO A 468 2.95 -21.76 -6.12
CA PRO A 468 2.26 -20.85 -7.01
C PRO A 468 1.43 -19.89 -6.17
N VAL A 469 1.65 -18.60 -6.37
CA VAL A 469 0.90 -17.56 -5.66
C VAL A 469 -0.44 -17.39 -6.38
N ALA A 470 -1.38 -18.32 -6.17
CA ALA A 470 -2.71 -18.32 -6.80
C ALA A 470 -3.56 -17.13 -6.32
#